data_AF-A0A2E8D2E7-F1
#
_entry.id   AF-A0A2E8D2E7-F1
#
_cell.length_a   1.000
_cell.length_b   1.000
_cell.length_c   1.000
_cell.angle_alpha   90.00
_cell.angle_beta   90.00
_cell.angle_gamma   90.00
#
_symmetry.space_group_name_H-M   'P 1'
#
loop_
_entity.id
_entity.type
_entity.pdbx_description
1 polymer ?
#
loop_
_entity_poly.entity_id
_entity_poly.type
_entity_poly.pdbx_seq_one_letter_code
_entity_poly.pdbx_strand_id
1 'polypeptide(L)'
;MKSDLRFTELVAQFIGAVRQVRLLQEEKTQLSNFLSPNVIKNLTRDEDVLTPAERDISVLFCDVRGFSRKAESMSNDLKALLESVRIALGMMANGILDRDGTIADFQGDAALGFWGWPVELELGPVPACRAALDIYRSFRRGTNDEESQLHGFSFGVGIAHGRAIAGQIGTSKQAKVGVFGPVVNQGSRLEGLTKQLGVPICIDETTAEWVRQRIPPTQTRVRRLAKVFPKGMATALTVYALLPPEHELPEMSETLIMLYDLALNAVIEGRWSEALPILQRIPDEDGPKQFLLAEMKRSDSTPPTDWNGAFTLGSK
;
A
#
# COMPACT_ATOMS: atom_id res chain seq x y z
N MET A 1 -16.08 -1.61 67.04
CA MET A 1 -16.02 -3.04 66.65
C MET A 1 -16.89 -3.39 65.43
N LYS A 2 -18.24 -3.46 65.49
CA LYS A 2 -19.05 -3.80 64.28
C LYS A 2 -18.94 -2.77 63.14
N SER A 3 -18.76 -1.49 63.48
CA SER A 3 -18.57 -0.39 62.52
C SER A 3 -17.22 -0.49 61.79
N ASP A 4 -16.14 -0.75 62.52
CA ASP A 4 -14.79 -0.84 61.96
C ASP A 4 -14.64 -2.02 61.00
N LEU A 5 -15.30 -3.14 61.32
CA LEU A 5 -15.29 -4.35 60.50
C LEU A 5 -15.96 -4.11 59.13
N ARG A 6 -17.09 -3.39 59.12
CA ARG A 6 -17.78 -2.99 57.88
C ARG A 6 -16.98 -1.98 57.06
N PHE A 7 -16.27 -1.07 57.72
CA PHE A 7 -15.39 -0.12 57.05
C PHE A 7 -14.21 -0.84 56.38
N THR A 8 -13.58 -1.80 57.07
CA THR A 8 -12.50 -2.60 56.48
C THR A 8 -12.96 -3.47 55.32
N GLU A 9 -14.17 -4.05 55.38
CA GLU A 9 -14.77 -4.79 54.26
C GLU A 9 -15.01 -3.88 53.05
N LEU A 10 -15.56 -2.68 53.26
CA LEU A 10 -15.83 -1.73 52.19
C LEU A 10 -14.54 -1.26 51.50
N VAL A 11 -13.49 -0.98 52.27
CA VAL A 11 -12.18 -0.59 51.75
C VAL A 11 -11.54 -1.75 50.98
N ALA A 12 -11.63 -2.98 51.48
CA ALA A 12 -11.12 -4.16 50.77
C ALA A 12 -11.87 -4.40 49.44
N GLN A 13 -13.21 -4.25 49.43
CA GLN A 13 -14.01 -4.33 48.20
C GLN A 13 -13.65 -3.22 47.20
N PHE A 14 -13.46 -1.98 47.68
CA PHE A 14 -13.08 -0.86 46.83
C PHE A 14 -11.67 -1.03 46.24
N ILE A 15 -10.69 -1.46 47.05
CA ILE A 15 -9.34 -1.78 46.58
C ILE A 15 -9.38 -2.94 45.57
N GLY A 16 -10.20 -3.98 45.84
CA GLY A 16 -10.44 -5.08 44.91
C GLY A 16 -11.00 -4.60 43.57
N ALA A 17 -12.02 -3.76 43.60
CA ALA A 17 -12.63 -3.18 42.40
C ALA A 17 -11.64 -2.30 41.62
N VAL A 18 -10.88 -1.43 42.30
CA VAL A 18 -9.84 -0.59 41.67
C VAL A 18 -8.75 -1.46 41.03
N ARG A 19 -8.33 -2.54 41.70
CA ARG A 19 -7.33 -3.47 41.15
C ARG A 19 -7.88 -4.21 39.93
N GLN A 20 -9.14 -4.62 39.95
CA GLN A 20 -9.79 -5.29 38.83
C GLN A 20 -9.96 -4.34 37.63
N VAL A 21 -10.32 -3.08 37.87
CA VAL A 21 -10.37 -2.05 36.83
C VAL A 21 -8.98 -1.82 36.22
N ARG A 22 -7.92 -1.76 37.03
CA ARG A 22 -6.54 -1.64 36.52
C ARG A 22 -6.12 -2.84 35.68
N LEU A 23 -6.39 -4.07 36.12
CA LEU A 23 -6.08 -5.28 35.36
C LEU A 23 -6.81 -5.29 34.01
N LEU A 24 -8.10 -4.95 33.99
CA LEU A 24 -8.88 -4.83 32.76
C LEU A 24 -8.35 -3.71 31.84
N GLN A 25 -7.88 -2.59 32.39
CA GLN A 25 -7.23 -1.52 31.64
C GLN A 25 -5.88 -1.96 31.05
N GLU A 26 -5.07 -2.70 31.81
CA GLU A 26 -3.79 -3.25 31.37
C GLU A 26 -3.99 -4.29 30.25
N GLU A 27 -4.91 -5.24 30.43
CA GLU A 27 -5.30 -6.22 29.40
C GLU A 27 -5.81 -5.53 28.14
N LYS A 28 -6.68 -4.52 28.28
CA LYS A 28 -7.17 -3.73 27.16
C LYS A 28 -6.04 -2.99 26.44
N THR A 29 -5.07 -2.45 27.18
CA THR A 29 -3.91 -1.75 26.61
C THR A 29 -3.01 -2.72 25.84
N GLN A 30 -2.76 -3.91 26.40
CA GLN A 30 -1.98 -4.94 25.72
C GLN A 30 -2.66 -5.42 24.45
N LEU A 31 -3.99 -5.65 24.49
CA LEU A 31 -4.79 -6.02 23.32
C LEU A 31 -4.92 -4.87 22.30
N SER A 32 -4.87 -3.61 22.75
CA SER A 32 -4.97 -2.44 21.86
C SER A 32 -3.81 -2.33 20.87
N ASN A 33 -2.65 -2.90 21.18
CA ASN A 33 -1.52 -2.93 20.25
C ASN A 33 -1.73 -3.90 19.06
N PHE A 34 -2.71 -4.80 19.16
CA PHE A 34 -3.01 -5.79 18.12
C PHE A 34 -4.14 -5.35 17.19
N LEU A 35 -4.78 -4.22 17.46
CA LEU A 35 -5.88 -3.68 16.67
C LEU A 35 -5.56 -2.24 16.25
N SER A 36 -5.96 -1.87 15.04
CA SER A 36 -5.81 -0.47 14.61
C SER A 36 -6.69 0.45 15.46
N PRO A 37 -6.25 1.69 15.76
CA PRO A 37 -7.00 2.63 16.59
C PRO A 37 -8.45 2.86 16.12
N ASN A 38 -8.67 2.87 14.80
CA ASN A 38 -9.99 3.03 14.22
C ASN A 38 -10.93 1.84 14.52
N VAL A 39 -10.42 0.61 14.60
CA VAL A 39 -11.19 -0.58 15.00
C VAL A 39 -11.59 -0.48 16.46
N ILE A 40 -10.64 -0.15 17.34
CA ILE A 40 -10.90 -0.02 18.79
C ILE A 40 -11.96 1.04 19.07
N LYS A 41 -11.88 2.19 18.38
CA LYS A 41 -12.84 3.29 18.52
C LYS A 41 -14.26 2.91 18.10
N ASN A 42 -14.40 2.02 17.12
CA ASN A 42 -15.72 1.57 16.66
C ASN A 42 -16.23 0.38 17.49
N LEU A 43 -15.36 -0.52 17.94
CA LEU A 43 -15.72 -1.63 18.83
C LEU A 43 -16.29 -1.16 20.18
N THR A 44 -15.81 -0.01 20.69
CA THR A 44 -16.37 0.58 21.92
C THR A 44 -17.76 1.19 21.74
N ARG A 45 -18.23 1.36 20.50
CA ARG A 45 -19.55 1.93 20.18
C ARG A 45 -20.56 0.85 19.83
N ASP A 46 -20.12 -0.22 19.17
CA ASP A 46 -20.97 -1.29 18.67
C ASP A 46 -20.17 -2.60 18.65
N GLU A 47 -20.67 -3.61 19.37
CA GLU A 47 -20.03 -4.93 19.52
C GLU A 47 -20.11 -5.74 18.22
N ASP A 48 -21.08 -5.47 17.34
CA ASP A 48 -21.28 -6.21 16.10
C ASP A 48 -20.36 -5.74 14.95
N VAL A 49 -19.56 -4.68 15.17
CA VAL A 49 -18.64 -4.10 14.18
C VAL A 49 -17.69 -5.13 13.58
N LEU A 50 -17.29 -6.14 14.35
CA LEU A 50 -16.38 -7.22 13.91
C LEU A 50 -17.02 -8.19 12.91
N THR A 51 -18.34 -8.16 12.75
CA THR A 51 -19.04 -9.01 11.78
C THR A 51 -18.54 -8.72 10.37
N PRO A 52 -18.07 -9.74 9.62
CA PRO A 52 -17.65 -9.56 8.25
C PRO A 52 -18.77 -8.99 7.38
N ALA A 53 -18.48 -7.90 6.68
CA ALA A 53 -19.43 -7.23 5.81
C ALA A 53 -18.83 -6.98 4.43
N GLU A 54 -19.65 -7.17 3.39
CA GLU A 54 -19.26 -6.87 2.01
C GLU A 54 -19.42 -5.37 1.72
N ARG A 55 -18.31 -4.70 1.40
CA ARG A 55 -18.22 -3.25 1.19
C ARG A 55 -17.26 -2.91 0.06
N ASP A 56 -17.29 -1.65 -0.37
CA ASP A 56 -16.23 -1.09 -1.20
C ASP A 56 -15.01 -0.80 -0.32
N ILE A 57 -13.90 -1.46 -0.66
CA ILE A 57 -12.66 -1.43 0.10
C ILE A 57 -11.54 -0.94 -0.80
N SER A 58 -10.68 -0.09 -0.24
CA SER A 58 -9.38 0.22 -0.83
C SER A 58 -8.32 -0.53 -0.06
N VAL A 59 -7.46 -1.26 -0.77
CA VAL A 59 -6.33 -1.97 -0.17
C VAL A 59 -5.03 -1.31 -0.58
N LEU A 60 -4.06 -1.30 0.33
CA LEU A 60 -2.70 -0.84 0.10
C LEU A 60 -1.74 -1.94 0.54
N PHE A 61 -0.97 -2.45 -0.39
CA PHE A 61 0.18 -3.30 -0.12
C PHE A 61 1.43 -2.45 -0.19
N CYS A 62 2.29 -2.52 0.82
CA CYS A 62 3.58 -1.84 0.84
C CYS A 62 4.66 -2.85 1.19
N ASP A 63 5.73 -2.93 0.40
CA ASP A 63 6.85 -3.85 0.63
C ASP A 63 8.19 -3.11 0.55
N VAL A 64 9.12 -3.43 1.44
CA VAL A 64 10.49 -2.89 1.43
C VAL A 64 11.35 -3.73 0.51
N ARG A 65 12.08 -3.06 -0.37
CA ARG A 65 12.97 -3.69 -1.34
C ARG A 65 14.43 -3.48 -0.99
N GLY A 66 15.21 -4.53 -1.25
CA GLY A 66 16.61 -4.59 -0.87
C GLY A 66 16.83 -5.16 0.53
N PHE A 67 15.75 -5.42 1.27
CA PHE A 67 15.82 -5.97 2.62
C PHE A 67 16.47 -7.35 2.65
N SER A 68 16.10 -8.29 1.78
CA SER A 68 16.73 -9.62 1.75
C SER A 68 18.25 -9.54 1.55
N ARG A 69 18.72 -8.66 0.65
CA ARG A 69 20.16 -8.44 0.42
C ARG A 69 20.86 -7.84 1.64
N LYS A 70 20.22 -6.88 2.32
CA LYS A 70 20.77 -6.26 3.53
C LYS A 70 20.74 -7.23 4.71
N ALA A 71 19.71 -8.06 4.83
CA ALA A 71 19.58 -9.14 5.80
C ALA A 71 20.69 -10.18 5.66
N GLU A 72 21.04 -10.55 4.43
CA GLU A 72 22.20 -11.42 4.16
C GLU A 72 23.51 -10.78 4.62
N SER A 73 23.72 -9.48 4.35
CA SER A 73 24.94 -8.78 4.76
C SER A 73 25.04 -8.51 6.27
N MET A 74 23.89 -8.41 6.95
CA MET A 74 23.75 -8.11 8.38
C MET A 74 23.43 -9.37 9.20
N SER A 75 23.66 -10.57 8.66
CA SER A 75 23.37 -11.83 9.35
C SER A 75 24.08 -11.97 10.70
N ASN A 76 25.20 -11.27 10.88
CA ASN A 76 25.99 -11.25 12.12
C ASN A 76 25.47 -10.24 13.17
N ASP A 77 24.54 -9.35 12.80
CA ASP A 77 23.89 -8.39 13.70
C ASP A 77 22.37 -8.34 13.46
N LEU A 78 21.69 -9.39 13.92
CA LEU A 78 20.24 -9.53 13.83
C LEU A 78 19.48 -8.41 14.57
N LYS A 79 20.11 -7.75 15.56
CA LYS A 79 19.46 -6.65 16.30
C LYS A 79 19.37 -5.40 15.44
N ALA A 80 20.46 -5.00 14.80
CA ALA A 80 20.44 -3.87 13.87
C ALA A 80 19.50 -4.12 12.69
N LEU A 81 19.43 -5.36 12.20
CA LEU A 81 18.50 -5.76 11.15
C LEU A 81 17.03 -5.60 11.60
N LEU A 82 16.70 -6.11 12.80
CA LEU A 82 15.35 -5.98 13.37
C LEU A 82 14.96 -4.52 13.57
N GLU A 83 15.88 -3.67 14.02
CA GLU A 83 15.63 -2.23 14.17
C GLU A 83 15.34 -1.54 12.83
N SER A 84 16.07 -1.90 11.77
CA SER A 84 15.78 -1.41 10.41
C SER A 84 14.38 -1.80 9.93
N VAL A 85 13.95 -3.06 10.16
CA VAL A 85 12.57 -3.52 9.86
C VAL A 85 11.57 -2.69 10.65
N ARG A 86 11.80 -2.54 11.96
CA ARG A 86 10.88 -1.84 12.86
C ARG A 86 10.67 -0.40 12.41
N ILE A 87 11.73 0.29 11.98
CA ILE A 87 11.65 1.66 11.44
C ILE A 87 10.82 1.67 10.15
N ALA A 88 11.11 0.78 9.20
CA ALA A 88 10.40 0.72 7.93
C ALA A 88 8.91 0.39 8.11
N LEU A 89 8.59 -0.64 8.90
CA LEU A 89 7.21 -1.00 9.25
C LEU A 89 6.51 0.14 9.99
N GLY A 90 7.22 0.85 10.86
CA GLY A 90 6.69 2.03 11.55
C GLY A 90 6.29 3.14 10.56
N MET A 91 7.11 3.42 9.54
CA MET A 91 6.77 4.40 8.51
C MET A 91 5.53 4.00 7.70
N MET A 92 5.42 2.72 7.34
CA MET A 92 4.24 2.19 6.64
C MET A 92 3.00 2.27 7.52
N ALA A 93 3.11 1.82 8.77
CA ALA A 93 2.02 1.80 9.72
C ALA A 93 1.50 3.21 9.98
N ASN A 94 2.38 4.16 10.26
CA ASN A 94 1.98 5.55 10.48
C ASN A 94 1.28 6.14 9.25
N GLY A 95 1.82 5.92 8.05
CA GLY A 95 1.18 6.40 6.82
C GLY A 95 -0.23 5.85 6.60
N ILE A 96 -0.48 4.58 6.96
CA ILE A 96 -1.81 3.96 6.91
C ILE A 96 -2.73 4.55 7.99
N LEU A 97 -2.28 4.54 9.25
CA LEU A 97 -3.08 4.90 10.41
C LEU A 97 -3.42 6.40 10.46
N ASP A 98 -2.48 7.27 10.10
CA ASP A 98 -2.67 8.74 10.08
C ASP A 98 -3.69 9.19 9.02
N ARG A 99 -4.04 8.29 8.09
CA ARG A 99 -5.07 8.49 7.07
C ARG A 99 -6.30 7.62 7.31
N ASP A 100 -6.58 7.28 8.56
CA ASP A 100 -7.74 6.50 9.02
C ASP A 100 -7.81 5.06 8.47
N GLY A 101 -6.69 4.53 7.98
CA GLY A 101 -6.60 3.15 7.52
C GLY A 101 -6.53 2.14 8.65
N THR A 102 -6.86 0.89 8.33
CA THR A 102 -6.69 -0.27 9.21
C THR A 102 -5.56 -1.14 8.67
N ILE A 103 -4.64 -1.55 9.55
CA ILE A 103 -3.63 -2.54 9.22
C ILE A 103 -4.24 -3.93 9.43
N ALA A 104 -4.29 -4.73 8.37
CA ALA A 104 -4.76 -6.12 8.42
C ALA A 104 -3.65 -7.07 8.88
N ASP A 105 -2.43 -6.85 8.39
CA ASP A 105 -1.33 -7.78 8.61
C ASP A 105 0.03 -7.15 8.31
N PHE A 106 1.06 -7.71 8.93
CA PHE A 106 2.45 -7.53 8.56
C PHE A 106 3.01 -8.88 8.10
N GLN A 107 3.54 -8.94 6.88
CA GLN A 107 4.09 -10.17 6.30
C GLN A 107 5.58 -9.98 6.05
N GLY A 108 6.38 -10.26 7.08
CA GLY A 108 7.82 -9.97 7.06
C GLY A 108 8.07 -8.46 7.08
N ASP A 109 8.56 -7.94 5.97
CA ASP A 109 8.84 -6.52 5.69
C ASP A 109 7.73 -5.82 4.90
N ALA A 110 6.64 -6.52 4.58
CA ALA A 110 5.47 -5.97 3.93
C ALA A 110 4.34 -5.63 4.91
N ALA A 111 3.57 -4.58 4.60
CA ALA A 111 2.37 -4.18 5.31
C ALA A 111 1.14 -4.21 4.39
N LEU A 112 0.02 -4.74 4.91
CA LEU A 112 -1.29 -4.68 4.27
C LEU A 112 -2.20 -3.73 5.07
N GLY A 113 -2.51 -2.59 4.46
CA GLY A 113 -3.50 -1.64 4.94
C GLY A 113 -4.80 -1.70 4.12
N PHE A 114 -5.92 -1.31 4.72
CA PHE A 114 -7.18 -1.15 4.00
C PHE A 114 -8.07 -0.05 4.60
N TRP A 115 -9.02 0.43 3.79
CA TRP A 115 -10.02 1.45 4.13
C TRP A 115 -11.40 0.98 3.68
N GLY A 116 -12.47 1.56 4.25
CA GLY A 116 -13.87 1.20 3.93
C GLY A 116 -14.53 0.27 4.95
N TRP A 117 -13.76 -0.10 5.96
CA TRP A 117 -14.24 -0.73 7.18
C TRP A 117 -13.33 -0.34 8.36
N PRO A 118 -13.86 -0.17 9.59
CA PRO A 118 -15.29 -0.19 9.93
C PRO A 118 -16.02 1.08 9.45
N VAL A 119 -15.25 2.12 9.11
CA VAL A 119 -15.75 3.40 8.58
C VAL A 119 -15.89 3.30 7.06
N GLU A 120 -17.01 3.78 6.53
CA GLU A 120 -17.30 3.78 5.10
C GLU A 120 -16.44 4.80 4.32
N LEU A 121 -16.21 4.52 3.03
CA LEU A 121 -15.32 5.29 2.14
C LEU A 121 -16.09 6.30 1.29
N GLU A 122 -16.44 7.47 1.84
CA GLU A 122 -17.12 8.53 1.06
C GLU A 122 -16.24 9.10 -0.08
N LEU A 123 -14.92 9.09 0.11
CA LEU A 123 -13.94 9.59 -0.85
C LEU A 123 -13.31 8.46 -1.69
N GLY A 124 -13.85 7.24 -1.63
CA GLY A 124 -13.29 6.09 -2.32
C GLY A 124 -11.80 5.88 -1.97
N PRO A 125 -10.91 5.59 -2.92
CA PRO A 125 -9.50 5.29 -2.65
C PRO A 125 -8.62 6.50 -2.29
N VAL A 126 -9.15 7.72 -2.25
CA VAL A 126 -8.37 8.94 -1.99
C VAL A 126 -7.54 8.88 -0.68
N PRO A 127 -8.07 8.40 0.46
CA PRO A 127 -7.27 8.27 1.69
C PRO A 127 -6.09 7.32 1.54
N ALA A 128 -6.27 6.19 0.83
CA ALA A 128 -5.20 5.24 0.54
C ALA A 128 -4.11 5.86 -0.35
N CYS A 129 -4.50 6.65 -1.36
CA CYS A 129 -3.56 7.37 -2.20
C CYS A 129 -2.74 8.40 -1.40
N ARG A 130 -3.38 9.14 -0.49
CA ARG A 130 -2.69 10.09 0.41
C ARG A 130 -1.71 9.36 1.35
N ALA A 131 -2.12 8.23 1.91
CA ALA A 131 -1.27 7.37 2.74
C ALA A 131 -0.02 6.93 1.96
N ALA A 132 -0.19 6.44 0.73
CA ALA A 132 0.92 6.03 -0.12
C ALA A 132 1.91 7.18 -0.43
N LEU A 133 1.42 8.40 -0.65
CA LEU A 133 2.28 9.57 -0.85
C LEU A 133 3.03 9.96 0.42
N ASP A 134 2.41 9.85 1.60
CA ASP A 134 3.05 10.14 2.87
C ASP A 134 4.13 9.10 3.22
N ILE A 135 3.86 7.83 2.91
CA ILE A 135 4.86 6.75 2.94
C ILE A 135 6.01 7.09 1.98
N TYR A 136 5.71 7.45 0.74
CA TYR A 136 6.72 7.82 -0.25
C TYR A 136 7.61 8.98 0.21
N ARG A 137 7.03 10.05 0.76
CA ARG A 137 7.79 11.18 1.30
C ARG A 137 8.66 10.78 2.49
N SER A 138 8.20 9.86 3.33
CA SER A 138 8.94 9.40 4.51
C SER A 138 10.11 8.51 4.11
N PHE A 139 9.90 7.56 3.21
CA PHE A 139 10.98 6.75 2.65
C PHE A 139 11.96 7.60 1.85
N ARG A 140 11.52 8.49 0.96
CA ARG A 140 12.43 9.35 0.18
C ARG A 140 13.35 10.20 1.08
N ARG A 141 12.82 10.72 2.19
CA ARG A 141 13.65 11.42 3.20
C ARG A 141 14.65 10.47 3.86
N GLY A 142 14.19 9.30 4.29
CA GLY A 142 15.04 8.31 4.96
C GLY A 142 16.06 7.61 4.05
N THR A 143 15.82 7.52 2.74
CA THR A 143 16.74 6.86 1.80
C THR A 143 17.82 7.80 1.28
N ASN A 144 17.56 9.11 1.28
CA ASN A 144 18.49 10.14 0.81
C ASN A 144 19.44 10.63 1.90
N ASP A 145 19.20 10.25 3.15
CA ASP A 145 20.06 10.52 4.28
C ASP A 145 21.10 9.39 4.41
N GLU A 146 22.39 9.69 4.20
CA GLU A 146 23.47 8.70 4.25
C GLU A 146 23.65 8.07 5.65
N GLU A 147 23.27 8.80 6.70
CA GLU A 147 23.37 8.32 8.09
C GLU A 147 22.15 7.48 8.51
N SER A 148 21.10 7.49 7.69
CA SER A 148 19.88 6.75 7.96
C SER A 148 20.08 5.24 7.79
N GLN A 149 19.49 4.47 8.71
CA GLN A 149 19.38 3.01 8.60
C GLN A 149 18.68 2.60 7.28
N LEU A 150 17.82 3.47 6.73
CA LEU A 150 17.09 3.26 5.48
C LEU A 150 17.86 3.68 4.21
N HIS A 151 19.12 4.15 4.33
CA HIS A 151 19.93 4.47 3.16
C HIS A 151 20.06 3.26 2.22
N GLY A 152 19.84 3.49 0.92
CA GLY A 152 19.89 2.48 -0.14
C GLY A 152 18.71 1.51 -0.18
N PHE A 153 17.70 1.66 0.67
CA PHE A 153 16.45 0.92 0.55
C PHE A 153 15.56 1.50 -0.55
N SER A 154 14.71 0.64 -1.10
CA SER A 154 13.61 1.07 -1.97
C SER A 154 12.32 0.45 -1.42
N PHE A 155 11.18 0.82 -1.98
CA PHE A 155 9.90 0.24 -1.59
C PHE A 155 8.97 0.17 -2.80
N GLY A 156 7.93 -0.64 -2.69
CA GLY A 156 6.84 -0.72 -3.66
C GLY A 156 5.51 -0.57 -2.96
N VAL A 157 4.59 0.20 -3.54
CA VAL A 157 3.21 0.31 -3.07
C VAL A 157 2.25 -0.07 -4.18
N GLY A 158 1.29 -0.95 -3.89
CA GLY A 158 0.18 -1.29 -4.77
C GLY A 158 -1.15 -0.89 -4.14
N ILE A 159 -1.98 -0.14 -4.85
CA ILE A 159 -3.32 0.26 -4.39
C ILE A 159 -4.38 -0.22 -5.38
N ALA A 160 -5.38 -0.92 -4.86
CA ALA A 160 -6.56 -1.32 -5.63
C ALA A 160 -7.84 -0.93 -4.89
N HIS A 161 -8.91 -0.70 -5.64
CA HIS A 161 -10.21 -0.34 -5.09
C HIS A 161 -11.32 -1.19 -5.69
N GLY A 162 -12.20 -1.74 -4.84
CA GLY A 162 -13.34 -2.52 -5.28
C GLY A 162 -14.00 -3.30 -4.15
N ARG A 163 -14.97 -4.15 -4.52
CA ARG A 163 -15.75 -4.95 -3.57
C ARG A 163 -14.89 -5.99 -2.85
N ALA A 164 -15.03 -6.04 -1.52
CA ALA A 164 -14.42 -7.04 -0.66
C ALA A 164 -15.25 -7.27 0.60
N ILE A 165 -14.97 -8.36 1.30
CA ILE A 165 -15.44 -8.58 2.66
C ILE A 165 -14.37 -8.09 3.63
N ALA A 166 -14.74 -7.25 4.59
CA ALA A 166 -13.86 -6.80 5.66
C ALA A 166 -14.50 -7.03 7.04
N GLY A 167 -13.68 -7.37 8.03
CA GLY A 167 -14.12 -7.69 9.39
C GLY A 167 -13.25 -8.74 10.06
N GLN A 168 -13.79 -9.47 11.02
CA GLN A 168 -13.11 -10.59 11.68
C GLN A 168 -13.10 -11.83 10.76
N ILE A 169 -11.93 -12.13 10.21
CA ILE A 169 -11.69 -13.25 9.31
C ILE A 169 -10.91 -14.34 10.04
N GLY A 170 -11.35 -15.59 9.91
CA GLY A 170 -10.65 -16.75 10.46
C GLY A 170 -11.62 -17.81 10.97
N THR A 171 -11.15 -18.62 11.91
CA THR A 171 -11.92 -19.69 12.55
C THR A 171 -12.27 -19.30 13.98
N SER A 172 -13.12 -20.10 14.64
CA SER A 172 -13.44 -19.93 16.07
C SER A 172 -12.22 -20.04 17.00
N LYS A 173 -11.13 -20.65 16.54
CA LYS A 173 -9.89 -20.83 17.32
C LYS A 173 -8.84 -19.76 17.07
N GLN A 174 -8.88 -19.11 15.90
CA GLN A 174 -7.93 -18.10 15.51
C GLN A 174 -8.56 -17.20 14.45
N ALA A 175 -8.74 -15.93 14.78
CA ALA A 175 -9.29 -14.92 13.90
C ALA A 175 -8.47 -13.63 13.99
N LYS A 176 -8.51 -12.84 12.92
CA LYS A 176 -7.90 -11.51 12.86
C LYS A 176 -8.82 -10.56 12.11
N VAL A 177 -8.68 -9.26 12.36
CA VAL A 177 -9.26 -8.26 11.48
C VAL A 177 -8.55 -8.34 10.14
N GLY A 178 -9.31 -8.38 9.04
CA GLY A 178 -8.74 -8.46 7.72
C GLY A 178 -9.72 -8.12 6.62
N VAL A 179 -9.23 -8.30 5.39
CA VAL A 179 -9.96 -8.09 4.14
C VAL A 179 -9.81 -9.33 3.26
N PHE A 180 -10.89 -9.71 2.58
CA PHE A 180 -10.94 -10.84 1.66
C PHE A 180 -11.71 -10.47 0.40
N GLY A 181 -11.10 -10.69 -0.77
CA GLY A 181 -11.76 -10.49 -2.06
C GLY A 181 -10.78 -10.32 -3.21
N PRO A 182 -11.28 -10.25 -4.46
CA PRO A 182 -10.45 -10.08 -5.65
C PRO A 182 -9.55 -8.84 -5.60
N VAL A 183 -10.04 -7.75 -4.99
CA VAL A 183 -9.29 -6.48 -4.84
C VAL A 183 -7.98 -6.66 -4.05
N VAL A 184 -7.95 -7.58 -3.07
CA VAL A 184 -6.75 -7.91 -2.28
C VAL A 184 -5.65 -8.47 -3.19
N ASN A 185 -6.01 -9.40 -4.06
CA ASN A 185 -5.09 -9.98 -5.03
C ASN A 185 -4.60 -8.96 -6.06
N GLN A 186 -5.49 -8.04 -6.48
CA GLN A 186 -5.13 -6.97 -7.40
C GLN A 186 -4.13 -5.99 -6.78
N GLY A 187 -4.35 -5.59 -5.52
CA GLY A 187 -3.43 -4.72 -4.78
C GLY A 187 -2.02 -5.33 -4.64
N SER A 188 -1.94 -6.60 -4.23
CA SER A 188 -0.66 -7.32 -4.13
C SER A 188 0.06 -7.43 -5.49
N ARG A 189 -0.69 -7.67 -6.57
CA ARG A 189 -0.10 -7.70 -7.92
C ARG A 189 0.43 -6.34 -8.33
N LEU A 190 -0.33 -5.26 -8.10
CA LEU A 190 0.11 -3.90 -8.40
C LEU A 190 1.39 -3.54 -7.65
N GLU A 191 1.52 -3.93 -6.38
CA GLU A 191 2.77 -3.79 -5.63
C GLU A 191 3.90 -4.50 -6.38
N GLY A 192 3.74 -5.78 -6.72
CA GLY A 192 4.78 -6.54 -7.42
C GLY A 192 5.19 -5.92 -8.78
N LEU A 193 4.25 -5.26 -9.46
CA LEU A 193 4.52 -4.55 -10.72
C LEU A 193 5.41 -3.32 -10.56
N THR A 194 5.41 -2.68 -9.40
CA THR A 194 6.26 -1.49 -9.17
C THR A 194 7.74 -1.80 -9.46
N LYS A 195 8.20 -3.04 -9.25
CA LYS A 195 9.60 -3.45 -9.55
C LYS A 195 9.87 -3.52 -11.03
N GLN A 196 8.95 -4.10 -11.79
CA GLN A 196 9.11 -4.31 -13.22
C GLN A 196 8.96 -3.00 -13.99
N LEU A 197 8.06 -2.13 -13.52
CA LEU A 197 7.79 -0.82 -14.10
C LEU A 197 8.73 0.28 -13.58
N GLY A 198 9.55 -0.01 -12.58
CA GLY A 198 10.53 0.94 -12.03
C GLY A 198 9.91 2.21 -11.43
N VAL A 199 8.75 2.08 -10.80
CA VAL A 199 8.06 3.19 -10.10
C VAL A 199 7.81 2.81 -8.64
N PRO A 200 7.63 3.76 -7.71
CA PRO A 200 7.42 3.42 -6.30
C PRO A 200 5.97 3.06 -5.95
N ILE A 201 4.99 3.60 -6.68
CA ILE A 201 3.55 3.42 -6.37
C ILE A 201 2.80 3.07 -7.66
N CYS A 202 2.12 1.93 -7.67
CA CYS A 202 1.22 1.49 -8.72
C CYS A 202 -0.23 1.48 -8.23
N ILE A 203 -1.15 1.92 -9.07
CA ILE A 203 -2.59 1.94 -8.82
C ILE A 203 -3.35 1.37 -10.02
N ASP A 204 -4.55 0.86 -9.80
CA ASP A 204 -5.47 0.49 -10.87
C ASP A 204 -6.14 1.70 -11.54
N GLU A 205 -6.80 1.43 -12.66
CA GLU A 205 -7.53 2.44 -13.44
C GLU A 205 -8.63 3.12 -12.63
N THR A 206 -9.44 2.35 -11.91
CA THR A 206 -10.50 2.86 -11.03
C THR A 206 -9.94 3.88 -10.04
N THR A 207 -8.85 3.55 -9.35
CA THR A 207 -8.20 4.44 -8.39
C THR A 207 -7.64 5.69 -9.07
N ALA A 208 -7.04 5.56 -10.26
CA ALA A 208 -6.53 6.69 -11.01
C ALA A 208 -7.65 7.67 -11.42
N GLU A 209 -8.82 7.16 -11.80
CA GLU A 209 -10.01 7.98 -12.11
C GLU A 209 -10.51 8.75 -10.89
N TRP A 210 -10.61 8.08 -9.74
CA TRP A 210 -10.97 8.73 -8.47
C TRP A 210 -10.01 9.88 -8.12
N VAL A 211 -8.71 9.66 -8.28
CA VAL A 211 -7.69 10.69 -8.04
C VAL A 211 -7.90 11.88 -8.99
N ARG A 212 -8.06 11.64 -10.29
CA ARG A 212 -8.29 12.71 -11.29
C ARG A 212 -9.54 13.54 -11.00
N GLN A 213 -10.60 12.90 -10.51
CA GLN A 213 -11.88 13.56 -10.25
C GLN A 213 -11.94 14.29 -8.91
N ARG A 214 -11.19 13.82 -7.89
CA ARG A 214 -11.33 14.29 -6.50
C ARG A 214 -10.11 15.04 -5.97
N ILE A 215 -8.95 14.92 -6.60
CA ILE A 215 -7.71 15.53 -6.12
C ILE A 215 -7.10 16.40 -7.23
N PRO A 216 -6.81 17.69 -6.95
CA PRO A 216 -6.19 18.54 -7.96
C PRO A 216 -4.72 18.12 -8.23
N PRO A 217 -4.19 18.35 -9.45
CA PRO A 217 -2.79 18.09 -9.80
C PRO A 217 -1.75 18.76 -8.90
N THR A 218 -2.13 19.85 -8.23
CA THR A 218 -1.30 20.56 -7.24
C THR A 218 -1.06 19.78 -5.95
N GLN A 219 -1.83 18.71 -5.71
CA GLN A 219 -1.67 17.82 -4.57
C GLN A 219 -1.25 16.41 -4.97
N THR A 220 -1.71 15.91 -6.11
CA THR A 220 -1.45 14.53 -6.57
C THR A 220 -1.67 14.43 -8.06
N ARG A 221 -0.83 13.65 -8.73
CA ARG A 221 -0.92 13.40 -10.17
C ARG A 221 -0.96 11.90 -10.44
N VAL A 222 -1.39 11.53 -11.64
CA VAL A 222 -1.37 10.14 -12.10
C VAL A 222 -0.76 10.05 -13.49
N ARG A 223 -0.02 8.99 -13.73
CA ARG A 223 0.63 8.72 -15.02
C ARG A 223 0.29 7.31 -15.48
N ARG A 224 -0.14 7.13 -16.73
CA ARG A 224 -0.29 5.79 -17.33
C ARG A 224 1.09 5.15 -17.49
N LEU A 225 1.19 3.85 -17.18
CA LEU A 225 2.44 3.10 -17.28
C LEU A 225 2.38 2.10 -18.42
N ALA A 226 1.48 1.13 -18.32
CA ALA A 226 1.36 0.09 -19.33
C ALA A 226 -0.02 -0.57 -19.20
N LYS A 227 -0.42 -1.26 -20.27
CA LYS A 227 -1.49 -2.25 -20.21
C LYS A 227 -0.84 -3.62 -20.18
N VAL A 228 -1.19 -4.44 -19.19
CA VAL A 228 -0.54 -5.73 -18.95
C VAL A 228 -1.56 -6.83 -18.69
N PHE A 229 -1.19 -8.08 -18.94
CA PHE A 229 -1.86 -9.25 -18.41
C PHE A 229 -1.10 -9.74 -17.19
N PRO A 230 -1.59 -9.47 -15.96
CA PRO A 230 -1.00 -10.04 -14.77
C PRO A 230 -1.14 -11.57 -14.79
N LYS A 231 -0.16 -12.24 -14.19
CA LYS A 231 -0.15 -13.71 -14.10
C LYS A 231 -1.48 -14.23 -13.54
N GLY A 232 -2.11 -15.13 -14.29
CA GLY A 232 -3.35 -15.79 -13.89
C GLY A 232 -4.62 -14.93 -13.98
N MET A 233 -4.59 -13.79 -14.70
CA MET A 233 -5.79 -13.02 -15.05
C MET A 233 -6.13 -13.18 -16.53
N ALA A 234 -7.43 -13.31 -16.81
CA ALA A 234 -7.95 -13.31 -18.18
C ALA A 234 -8.17 -11.89 -18.74
N THR A 235 -8.23 -10.88 -17.86
CA THR A 235 -8.45 -9.49 -18.23
C THR A 235 -7.16 -8.69 -18.14
N ALA A 236 -6.93 -7.85 -19.15
CA ALA A 236 -5.83 -6.90 -19.13
C ALA A 236 -6.12 -5.80 -18.11
N LEU A 237 -5.07 -5.32 -17.44
CA LEU A 237 -5.10 -4.23 -16.49
C LEU A 237 -4.29 -3.06 -17.04
N THR A 238 -4.89 -1.88 -17.11
CA THR A 238 -4.15 -0.63 -17.29
C THR A 238 -3.59 -0.21 -15.94
N VAL A 239 -2.27 -0.06 -15.87
CA VAL A 239 -1.54 0.28 -14.63
C VAL A 239 -1.13 1.74 -14.67
N TYR A 240 -1.28 2.40 -13.55
CA TYR A 240 -0.96 3.81 -13.38
C TYR A 240 0.05 3.98 -12.24
N ALA A 241 0.89 5.01 -12.32
CA ALA A 241 1.66 5.50 -11.18
C ALA A 241 0.91 6.62 -10.48
N LEU A 242 0.94 6.60 -9.15
CA LEU A 242 0.55 7.73 -8.32
C LEU A 242 1.79 8.59 -8.07
N LEU A 243 1.69 9.89 -8.36
CA LEU A 243 2.81 10.82 -8.28
C LEU A 243 2.50 11.97 -7.31
N PRO A 244 3.52 12.47 -6.58
CA PRO A 244 3.41 13.73 -5.86
C PRO A 244 3.24 14.90 -6.87
N PRO A 245 2.88 16.10 -6.41
CA PRO A 245 2.76 17.27 -7.28
C PRO A 245 4.11 17.65 -7.90
N GLU A 246 4.07 18.38 -9.02
CA GLU A 246 5.28 18.65 -9.82
C GLU A 246 6.38 19.38 -9.05
N HIS A 247 6.03 20.29 -8.15
CA HIS A 247 7.02 21.00 -7.33
C HIS A 247 7.79 20.09 -6.34
N GLU A 248 7.23 18.93 -5.99
CA GLU A 248 7.91 17.91 -5.17
C GLU A 248 8.73 16.94 -6.04
N LEU A 249 8.42 16.81 -7.33
CA LEU A 249 9.11 15.92 -8.28
C LEU A 249 9.27 16.61 -9.66
N PRO A 250 10.13 17.64 -9.77
CA PRO A 250 10.25 18.46 -10.98
C PRO A 250 10.81 17.71 -12.19
N GLU A 251 11.59 16.64 -11.95
CA GLU A 251 12.11 15.76 -12.99
C GLU A 251 11.00 15.02 -13.76
N MET A 252 9.80 14.92 -13.16
CA MET A 252 8.62 14.30 -13.75
C MET A 252 7.55 15.36 -14.01
N SER A 253 7.75 16.18 -15.05
CA SER A 253 6.84 17.26 -15.42
C SER A 253 5.57 16.77 -16.13
N GLU A 254 4.50 17.57 -16.12
CA GLU A 254 3.29 17.27 -16.90
C GLU A 254 3.58 17.08 -18.40
N THR A 255 4.51 17.87 -18.95
CA THR A 255 4.92 17.73 -20.36
C THR A 255 5.54 16.36 -20.63
N LEU A 256 6.36 15.86 -19.70
CA LEU A 256 6.97 14.54 -19.84
C LEU A 256 5.93 13.43 -19.72
N ILE A 257 4.97 13.57 -18.79
CA ILE A 257 3.84 12.65 -18.64
C ILE A 257 3.04 12.57 -19.94
N MET A 258 2.68 13.72 -20.54
CA MET A 258 1.94 13.77 -21.81
C MET A 258 2.73 13.18 -22.98
N LEU A 259 4.05 13.41 -23.03
CA LEU A 259 4.92 12.84 -24.07
C LEU A 259 4.99 11.31 -23.97
N TYR A 260 5.12 10.78 -22.74
CA TYR A 260 5.06 9.33 -22.50
C TYR A 260 3.70 8.76 -22.92
N ASP A 261 2.63 9.45 -22.59
CA ASP A 261 1.27 9.03 -22.87
C ASP A 261 1.00 8.87 -24.38
N LEU A 262 1.53 9.80 -25.18
CA LEU A 262 1.52 9.72 -26.64
C LEU A 262 2.27 8.47 -27.15
N ALA A 263 3.46 8.20 -26.61
CA ALA A 263 4.22 7.01 -26.97
C ALA A 263 3.47 5.72 -26.58
N LEU A 264 2.90 5.68 -25.39
CA LEU A 264 2.15 4.53 -24.90
C LEU A 264 0.91 4.25 -25.76
N ASN A 265 0.17 5.27 -26.20
CA ASN A 265 -0.95 5.08 -27.13
C ASN A 265 -0.50 4.42 -28.44
N ALA A 266 0.61 4.89 -29.03
CA ALA A 266 1.17 4.28 -30.23
C ALA A 266 1.61 2.82 -29.99
N VAL A 267 2.18 2.50 -28.81
CA VAL A 267 2.50 1.11 -28.44
C VAL A 267 1.24 0.24 -28.33
N ILE A 268 0.22 0.70 -27.61
CA ILE A 268 -1.05 -0.03 -27.42
C ILE A 268 -1.72 -0.29 -28.76
N GLU A 269 -1.67 0.67 -29.69
CA GLU A 269 -2.27 0.56 -31.03
C GLU A 269 -1.38 -0.21 -32.03
N GLY A 270 -0.23 -0.76 -31.59
CA GLY A 270 0.67 -1.56 -32.41
C GLY A 270 1.59 -0.74 -33.33
N ARG A 271 1.56 0.59 -33.27
CA ARG A 271 2.43 1.50 -34.04
C ARG A 271 3.77 1.71 -33.34
N TRP A 272 4.51 0.61 -33.14
CA TRP A 272 5.76 0.60 -32.37
C TRP A 272 6.87 1.46 -33.00
N SER A 273 6.94 1.52 -34.33
CA SER A 273 7.87 2.39 -35.06
C SER A 273 7.65 3.87 -34.80
N GLU A 274 6.41 4.29 -34.52
CA GLU A 274 6.07 5.68 -34.16
C GLU A 274 6.39 5.97 -32.69
N ALA A 275 6.23 4.97 -31.80
CA ALA A 275 6.49 5.12 -30.38
C ALA A 275 7.99 5.26 -30.05
N LEU A 276 8.86 4.49 -30.71
CA LEU A 276 10.30 4.44 -30.43
C LEU A 276 11.00 5.82 -30.41
N PRO A 277 10.86 6.69 -31.44
CA PRO A 277 11.50 8.01 -31.41
C PRO A 277 10.93 8.93 -30.33
N ILE A 278 9.66 8.73 -29.94
CA ILE A 278 9.05 9.49 -28.83
C ILE A 278 9.64 9.04 -27.49
N LEU A 279 9.77 7.72 -27.28
CA LEU A 279 10.39 7.14 -26.08
C LEU A 279 11.85 7.58 -25.91
N GLN A 280 12.60 7.78 -27.00
CA GLN A 280 13.99 8.27 -26.94
C GLN A 280 14.12 9.68 -26.33
N ARG A 281 13.05 10.49 -26.37
CA ARG A 281 13.04 11.84 -25.78
C ARG A 281 12.76 11.85 -24.27
N ILE A 282 12.39 10.71 -23.71
CA ILE A 282 12.12 10.52 -22.28
C ILE A 282 13.43 10.16 -21.59
N PRO A 283 13.71 10.61 -20.34
CA PRO A 283 14.94 10.26 -19.62
C PRO A 283 15.22 8.75 -19.59
N ASP A 284 16.50 8.37 -19.65
CA ASP A 284 16.90 6.97 -19.70
C ASP A 284 16.66 6.25 -18.37
N GLU A 285 16.63 6.97 -17.25
CA GLU A 285 16.33 6.43 -15.92
C GLU A 285 14.84 6.11 -15.72
N ASP A 286 13.98 6.51 -16.66
CA ASP A 286 12.54 6.29 -16.56
C ASP A 286 12.19 4.80 -16.66
N GLY A 287 11.81 4.21 -15.53
CA GLY A 287 11.43 2.79 -15.43
C GLY A 287 10.36 2.36 -16.45
N PRO A 288 9.25 3.11 -16.61
CA PRO A 288 8.21 2.75 -17.59
C PRO A 288 8.70 2.78 -19.04
N LYS A 289 9.58 3.71 -19.42
CA LYS A 289 10.28 3.71 -20.72
C LYS A 289 11.13 2.45 -20.87
N GLN A 290 11.98 2.15 -19.89
CA GLN A 290 12.86 0.98 -19.92
C GLN A 290 12.06 -0.32 -20.07
N PHE A 291 10.94 -0.43 -19.36
CA PHE A 291 10.02 -1.56 -19.48
C PHE A 291 9.50 -1.72 -20.91
N LEU A 292 8.91 -0.67 -21.49
CA LEU A 292 8.39 -0.73 -22.86
C LEU A 292 9.47 -1.10 -23.87
N LEU A 293 10.65 -0.46 -23.80
CA LEU A 293 11.76 -0.77 -24.72
C LEU A 293 12.25 -2.21 -24.57
N ALA A 294 12.30 -2.74 -23.34
CA ALA A 294 12.70 -4.12 -23.09
C ALA A 294 11.70 -5.12 -23.68
N GLU A 295 10.39 -4.90 -23.50
CA GLU A 295 9.36 -5.77 -24.09
C GLU A 295 9.31 -5.65 -25.62
N MET A 296 9.45 -4.44 -26.17
CA MET A 296 9.52 -4.24 -27.62
C MET A 296 10.71 -4.98 -28.21
N LYS A 297 11.88 -4.90 -27.56
CA LYS A 297 13.10 -5.61 -27.99
C LYS A 297 12.94 -7.14 -27.95
N ARG A 298 12.16 -7.69 -27.02
CA ARG A 298 11.88 -9.14 -26.97
C ARG A 298 11.05 -9.65 -28.15
N SER A 299 10.30 -8.75 -28.81
CA SER A 299 9.49 -9.06 -30.00
C SER A 299 10.10 -8.46 -31.27
N ASP A 300 11.43 -8.33 -31.32
CA ASP A 300 12.18 -7.78 -32.45
C ASP A 300 11.69 -6.39 -32.92
N SER A 301 11.20 -5.57 -31.98
CA SER A 301 10.63 -4.24 -32.24
C SER A 301 9.41 -4.23 -33.16
N THR A 302 8.74 -5.37 -33.30
CA THR A 302 7.47 -5.51 -34.02
C THR A 302 6.38 -6.04 -33.10
N PRO A 303 5.14 -5.50 -33.15
CA PRO A 303 4.05 -6.03 -32.36
C PRO A 303 3.76 -7.49 -32.78
N PRO A 304 3.42 -8.38 -31.85
CA PRO A 304 2.92 -9.71 -32.16
C PRO A 304 1.70 -9.67 -33.08
N THR A 305 1.47 -10.75 -33.85
CA THR A 305 0.33 -10.83 -34.78
C THR A 305 -1.03 -10.79 -34.09
N ASP A 306 -1.10 -11.18 -32.82
CA ASP A 306 -2.28 -11.16 -31.96
C ASP A 306 -2.29 -9.99 -30.96
N TRP A 307 -1.54 -8.93 -31.25
CA TRP A 307 -1.39 -7.78 -30.36
C TRP A 307 -2.74 -7.11 -30.05
N ASN A 308 -3.10 -7.14 -28.76
CA ASN A 308 -4.32 -6.55 -28.21
C ASN A 308 -4.05 -5.31 -27.34
N GLY A 309 -2.85 -4.75 -27.48
CA GLY A 309 -2.42 -3.58 -26.74
C GLY A 309 -1.87 -3.85 -25.34
N ALA A 310 -1.70 -5.10 -24.92
CA ALA A 310 -1.26 -5.44 -23.57
C ALA A 310 -0.09 -6.43 -23.53
N PHE A 311 0.86 -6.18 -22.63
CA PHE A 311 2.04 -7.02 -22.44
C PHE A 311 1.75 -8.20 -21.49
N THR A 312 2.17 -9.40 -21.88
CA THR A 312 2.09 -10.58 -21.01
C THR A 312 3.30 -10.65 -20.10
N LEU A 313 3.08 -10.58 -18.78
CA LEU A 313 4.18 -10.60 -17.82
C LEU A 313 4.58 -12.04 -17.49
N GLY A 314 5.83 -12.40 -17.84
CA GLY A 314 6.43 -13.68 -17.51
C GLY A 314 6.79 -13.80 -16.02
N SER A 315 6.86 -15.02 -15.51
CA SER A 315 7.37 -15.28 -14.15
C SER A 315 8.88 -15.02 -14.09
N LYS A 316 9.29 -14.10 -13.21
CA LYS A 316 10.57 -14.21 -12.52
C LYS A 316 10.30 -14.46 -11.05
#